data_AF-A0A847AS92-F1
#
_entry.id   AF-A0A847AS92-F1
#
_cell.length_a   1.000
_cell.length_b   1.000
_cell.length_c   1.000
_cell.angle_alpha   90.00
_cell.angle_beta   90.00
_cell.angle_gamma   90.00
#
_symmetry.space_group_name_H-M   'P 1'
#
loop_
_entity.id
_entity.type
_entity.pdbx_description
1 polymer ?
#
loop_
_entity_poly.entity_id
_entity_poly.type
_entity_poly.pdbx_seq_one_letter_code
_entity_poly.pdbx_strand_id
1 'polypeptide(L)'
;VFVVKEQEEPDPQFSTVKSPNPEEISSFEIAIKKAKELDGEIIIGTDPDCDRVGVVVKHKGEYIPLNGNQTGALLLNYLLRTLNEQGKMPENPAVVKTVVTSEVSNGIAAKFNVNTFDTLTGFKYIAELMQKFEETKKYNFLFGYEESYGYLAGTFVRDKDAVIASMLICEMAAYYKKQRKSLIDVLNEIYKEHGYYIEETVSLSFSGIAGQSKMKAIMEYFRENKLSSLAGKMIPTIIDYKMSISLDLIKGTTEKVNYPKSDVLKFSFEDGSWLVLRPSGTEPKLKVYFSINGESQDKSTETLEKTKSEILSIIDRIQINIS
;
A
#
# COMPACT_ATOMS: atom_id res chain seq x y z
N VAL A 1 -12.52 -22.85 -12.05
CA VAL A 1 -12.24 -21.48 -12.52
C VAL A 1 -13.29 -21.12 -13.54
N PHE A 2 -13.92 -19.96 -13.42
CA PHE A 2 -14.92 -19.47 -14.38
C PHE A 2 -14.41 -18.18 -14.99
N VAL A 3 -14.36 -18.11 -16.31
CA VAL A 3 -13.88 -16.93 -17.05
C VAL A 3 -15.06 -15.99 -17.33
N VAL A 4 -14.87 -14.68 -17.16
CA VAL A 4 -15.84 -13.65 -17.58
C VAL A 4 -15.67 -13.45 -19.09
N LYS A 5 -16.59 -14.00 -19.90
CA LYS A 5 -16.41 -14.10 -21.36
C LYS A 5 -16.33 -12.73 -22.02
N GLU A 6 -17.04 -11.76 -21.45
CA GLU A 6 -17.08 -10.37 -21.88
C GLU A 6 -15.73 -9.65 -21.73
N GLN A 7 -14.82 -10.19 -20.91
CA GLN A 7 -13.50 -9.63 -20.59
C GLN A 7 -12.36 -10.61 -20.92
N GLU A 8 -12.64 -11.70 -21.64
CA GLU A 8 -11.69 -12.76 -21.95
C GLU A 8 -10.74 -12.39 -23.09
N GLU A 9 -11.30 -11.84 -24.17
CA GLU A 9 -10.55 -11.51 -25.39
C GLU A 9 -9.98 -10.09 -25.34
N PRO A 10 -8.82 -9.84 -25.97
CA PRO A 10 -8.25 -8.50 -26.06
C PRO A 10 -9.21 -7.50 -26.70
N ASP A 11 -9.52 -6.43 -25.97
CA ASP A 11 -10.29 -5.29 -26.46
C ASP A 11 -9.45 -4.01 -26.30
N PRO A 12 -9.00 -3.37 -27.39
CA PRO A 12 -8.16 -2.19 -27.31
C PRO A 12 -8.85 -0.99 -26.63
N GLN A 13 -10.18 -0.99 -26.55
CA GLN A 13 -10.97 0.07 -25.95
C GLN A 13 -11.39 -0.24 -24.51
N PHE A 14 -11.13 -1.45 -24.00
CA PHE A 14 -11.61 -1.93 -22.70
C PHE A 14 -13.10 -1.63 -22.48
N SER A 15 -13.94 -1.87 -23.49
CA SER A 15 -15.31 -1.36 -23.62
C SER A 15 -16.28 -1.81 -22.54
N THR A 16 -15.92 -2.83 -21.75
CA THR A 16 -16.72 -3.39 -20.67
C THR A 16 -16.48 -2.71 -19.31
N VAL A 17 -15.49 -1.81 -19.21
CA VAL A 17 -15.14 -1.11 -17.97
C VAL A 17 -14.95 0.38 -18.23
N LYS A 18 -15.15 1.22 -17.21
CA LYS A 18 -14.84 2.66 -17.30
C LYS A 18 -13.33 2.92 -17.36
N SER A 19 -12.57 2.09 -16.67
CA SER A 19 -11.11 2.10 -16.62
C SER A 19 -10.64 0.67 -16.36
N PRO A 20 -9.64 0.14 -17.09
CA PRO A 20 -9.08 -1.18 -16.83
C PRO A 20 -8.11 -1.12 -15.64
N ASN A 21 -8.61 -0.67 -14.48
CA ASN A 21 -7.83 -0.52 -13.26
C ASN A 21 -8.42 -1.43 -12.17
N PRO A 22 -7.66 -2.41 -11.64
CA PRO A 22 -8.12 -3.27 -10.55
C PRO A 22 -8.34 -2.54 -9.22
N GLU A 23 -7.92 -1.27 -9.11
CA GLU A 23 -8.26 -0.38 -7.98
C GLU A 23 -9.74 0.03 -7.98
N GLU A 24 -10.37 0.06 -9.16
CA GLU A 24 -11.74 0.54 -9.34
C GLU A 24 -12.73 -0.62 -9.19
N ILE A 25 -13.60 -0.55 -8.17
CA ILE A 25 -14.62 -1.59 -7.91
C ILE A 25 -15.53 -1.80 -9.12
N SER A 26 -15.79 -0.74 -9.91
CA SER A 26 -16.61 -0.84 -11.12
C SER A 26 -16.04 -1.81 -12.16
N SER A 27 -14.73 -2.06 -12.15
CA SER A 27 -14.08 -3.03 -13.05
C SER A 27 -14.54 -4.47 -12.80
N PHE A 28 -15.09 -4.75 -11.61
CA PHE A 28 -15.53 -6.07 -11.17
C PHE A 28 -17.04 -6.31 -11.29
N GLU A 29 -17.84 -5.35 -11.75
CA GLU A 29 -19.31 -5.44 -11.73
C GLU A 29 -19.84 -6.70 -12.46
N ILE A 30 -19.35 -6.96 -13.67
CA ILE A 30 -19.74 -8.15 -14.46
C ILE A 30 -19.32 -9.43 -13.73
N ALA A 31 -18.09 -9.46 -13.20
CA ALA A 31 -17.55 -10.59 -12.48
C ALA A 31 -18.31 -10.88 -11.17
N ILE A 32 -18.72 -9.85 -10.43
CA ILE A 32 -19.51 -9.96 -9.20
C ILE A 32 -20.89 -10.54 -9.52
N LYS A 33 -21.55 -10.05 -10.58
CA LYS A 33 -22.84 -10.60 -11.02
C LYS A 33 -22.71 -12.10 -11.34
N LYS A 34 -21.69 -12.47 -12.11
CA LYS A 34 -21.42 -13.87 -12.47
C LYS A 34 -21.08 -14.73 -11.26
N ALA A 35 -20.31 -14.19 -10.30
CA ALA A 35 -19.98 -14.90 -9.07
C ALA A 35 -21.23 -15.16 -8.22
N LYS A 36 -22.19 -14.22 -8.15
CA LYS A 36 -23.48 -14.44 -7.47
C LYS A 36 -24.28 -15.58 -8.11
N GLU A 37 -24.28 -15.69 -9.43
CA GLU A 37 -24.98 -16.76 -10.17
C GLU A 37 -24.32 -18.13 -9.98
N LEU A 38 -22.99 -18.17 -9.89
CA LEU A 38 -22.21 -19.42 -9.83
C LEU A 38 -21.77 -19.81 -8.42
N ASP A 39 -22.17 -19.06 -7.40
CA ASP A 39 -21.68 -19.18 -6.02
C ASP A 39 -20.13 -19.11 -5.93
N GLY A 40 -19.53 -18.22 -6.74
CA GLY A 40 -18.08 -18.00 -6.74
C GLY A 40 -17.61 -17.30 -5.47
N GLU A 41 -16.58 -17.81 -4.82
CA GLU A 41 -16.08 -17.25 -3.55
C GLU A 41 -14.99 -16.19 -3.74
N ILE A 42 -14.28 -16.20 -4.86
CA ILE A 42 -13.18 -15.29 -5.15
C ILE A 42 -13.23 -14.86 -6.61
N ILE A 43 -12.98 -13.58 -6.81
CA ILE A 43 -12.86 -12.94 -8.11
C ILE A 43 -11.47 -12.31 -8.17
N ILE A 44 -10.80 -12.51 -9.30
CA ILE A 44 -9.48 -11.97 -9.59
C ILE A 44 -9.60 -11.19 -10.90
N GLY A 45 -9.02 -10.00 -10.94
CA GLY A 45 -8.97 -9.16 -12.14
C GLY A 45 -7.62 -8.44 -12.21
N THR A 46 -7.00 -8.41 -13.38
CA THR A 46 -5.70 -7.78 -13.60
C THR A 46 -5.84 -6.49 -14.40
N ASP A 47 -4.80 -5.68 -14.42
CA ASP A 47 -4.68 -4.58 -15.37
C ASP A 47 -4.15 -5.08 -16.74
N PRO A 48 -4.14 -4.22 -17.80
CA PRO A 48 -3.88 -4.65 -19.17
C PRO A 48 -2.50 -5.26 -19.42
N ASP A 49 -1.46 -4.78 -18.74
CA ASP A 49 -0.09 -5.29 -18.82
C ASP A 49 0.21 -6.37 -17.77
N CYS A 50 -0.79 -6.75 -16.97
CA CYS A 50 -0.74 -7.88 -16.04
C CYS A 50 0.34 -7.74 -14.96
N ASP A 51 0.57 -6.51 -14.50
CA ASP A 51 1.50 -6.21 -13.41
C ASP A 51 0.76 -5.95 -12.08
N ARG A 52 -0.55 -5.65 -12.12
CA ARG A 52 -1.41 -5.48 -10.94
C ARG A 52 -2.56 -6.47 -10.91
N VAL A 53 -2.99 -6.82 -9.69
CA VAL A 53 -4.13 -7.71 -9.46
C VAL A 53 -5.03 -7.21 -8.33
N GLY A 54 -6.32 -7.11 -8.62
CA GLY A 54 -7.38 -6.85 -7.65
C GLY A 54 -8.15 -8.11 -7.30
N VAL A 55 -8.66 -8.15 -6.06
CA VAL A 55 -9.33 -9.32 -5.49
C VAL A 55 -10.64 -8.90 -4.86
N VAL A 56 -11.71 -9.63 -5.16
CA VAL A 56 -13.00 -9.52 -4.48
C VAL A 56 -13.33 -10.87 -3.86
N VAL A 57 -13.71 -10.87 -2.58
CA VAL A 57 -13.94 -12.09 -1.80
C VAL A 57 -15.36 -12.15 -1.28
N LYS A 58 -15.95 -13.35 -1.30
CA LYS A 58 -17.25 -13.59 -0.68
C LYS A 58 -17.10 -13.74 0.82
N HIS A 59 -17.83 -12.93 1.59
CA HIS A 59 -17.88 -13.02 3.04
C HIS A 59 -19.32 -12.80 3.53
N LYS A 60 -19.87 -13.79 4.24
CA LYS A 60 -21.26 -13.75 4.77
C LYS A 60 -22.32 -13.39 3.72
N GLY A 61 -22.13 -13.86 2.48
CA GLY A 61 -23.05 -13.62 1.36
C GLY A 61 -22.73 -12.38 0.52
N GLU A 62 -21.90 -11.47 1.02
CA GLU A 62 -21.51 -10.24 0.33
C GLU A 62 -20.17 -10.38 -0.39
N TYR A 63 -20.00 -9.60 -1.47
CA TYR A 63 -18.76 -9.55 -2.24
C TYR A 63 -17.98 -8.29 -1.84
N ILE A 64 -16.87 -8.50 -1.14
CA ILE A 64 -16.08 -7.43 -0.53
C ILE A 64 -14.77 -7.28 -1.32
N PRO A 65 -14.51 -6.11 -1.93
CA PRO A 65 -13.23 -5.83 -2.57
C PRO A 65 -12.14 -5.66 -1.51
N LEU A 66 -10.97 -6.22 -1.77
CA LEU A 66 -9.77 -6.00 -0.97
C LEU A 66 -8.94 -4.90 -1.63
N ASN A 67 -8.45 -3.96 -0.83
CA ASN A 67 -7.51 -2.98 -1.32
C ASN A 67 -6.09 -3.58 -1.49
N GLY A 68 -5.19 -2.82 -2.10
CA GLY A 68 -3.84 -3.30 -2.39
C GLY A 68 -3.02 -3.64 -1.14
N ASN A 69 -3.16 -2.85 -0.06
CA ASN A 69 -2.52 -3.13 1.23
C ASN A 69 -3.05 -4.40 1.89
N GLN A 70 -4.37 -4.60 1.88
CA GLN A 70 -5.04 -5.76 2.47
C GLN A 70 -4.64 -7.06 1.77
N THR A 71 -4.64 -7.05 0.44
CA THR A 71 -4.21 -8.20 -0.35
C THR A 71 -2.72 -8.50 -0.11
N GLY A 72 -1.87 -7.46 -0.05
CA GLY A 72 -0.45 -7.61 0.26
C GLY A 72 -0.20 -8.18 1.66
N ALA A 73 -0.92 -7.70 2.67
CA ALA A 73 -0.83 -8.20 4.04
C ALA A 73 -1.27 -9.67 4.16
N LEU A 74 -2.36 -10.04 3.48
CA LEU A 74 -2.84 -11.41 3.42
C LEU A 74 -1.81 -12.35 2.76
N LEU A 75 -1.29 -11.96 1.59
CA LEU A 75 -0.26 -12.71 0.87
C LEU A 75 1.00 -12.88 1.70
N LEU A 76 1.47 -11.80 2.34
CA LEU A 76 2.64 -11.84 3.21
C LEU A 76 2.44 -12.78 4.39
N ASN A 77 1.31 -12.66 5.11
CA ASN A 77 1.02 -13.53 6.25
C ASN A 77 0.92 -15.00 5.83
N TYR A 78 0.27 -15.29 4.70
CA TYR A 78 0.17 -16.63 4.14
C TYR A 78 1.55 -17.21 3.79
N LEU A 79 2.37 -16.44 3.05
CA LEU A 79 3.69 -16.87 2.61
C LEU A 79 4.61 -17.17 3.80
N LEU A 80 4.72 -16.23 4.75
CA LEU A 80 5.60 -16.41 5.90
C LEU A 80 5.14 -17.54 6.83
N ARG A 81 3.81 -17.65 7.04
CA ARG A 81 3.22 -18.74 7.82
C ARG A 81 3.53 -20.10 7.22
N THR A 82 3.29 -20.28 5.92
CA THR A 82 3.50 -21.57 5.26
C THR A 82 4.97 -21.94 5.16
N LEU A 83 5.87 -20.98 4.92
CA LEU A 83 7.31 -21.20 4.99
C LEU A 83 7.75 -21.65 6.38
N ASN A 84 7.22 -21.02 7.42
CA ASN A 84 7.51 -21.39 8.81
C ASN A 84 6.96 -22.79 9.16
N GLU A 85 5.70 -23.08 8.82
CA GLU A 85 5.07 -24.40 9.04
C GLU A 85 5.81 -25.54 8.33
N GLN A 86 6.40 -25.26 7.16
CA GLN A 86 7.17 -26.24 6.40
C GLN A 86 8.65 -26.32 6.82
N GLY A 87 9.11 -25.46 7.73
CA GLY A 87 10.53 -25.36 8.08
C GLY A 87 11.43 -24.92 6.92
N LYS A 88 10.88 -24.10 6.00
CA LYS A 88 11.56 -23.64 4.76
C LYS A 88 11.90 -22.15 4.77
N MET A 89 11.80 -21.47 5.90
CA MET A 89 12.25 -20.08 6.01
C MET A 89 13.77 -20.02 5.70
N PRO A 90 14.21 -19.21 4.72
CA PRO A 90 15.64 -19.09 4.43
C PRO A 90 16.34 -18.29 5.53
N GLU A 91 17.67 -18.34 5.56
CA GLU A 91 18.46 -17.44 6.40
C GLU A 91 18.29 -15.99 5.97
N ASN A 92 18.34 -15.04 6.90
CA ASN A 92 18.20 -13.60 6.65
C ASN A 92 17.05 -13.25 5.68
N PRO A 93 15.82 -13.73 5.95
CA PRO A 93 14.70 -13.50 5.06
C PRO A 93 14.34 -12.00 5.02
N ALA A 94 13.93 -11.52 3.86
CA ALA A 94 13.64 -10.11 3.61
C ALA A 94 12.35 -9.90 2.83
N VAL A 95 11.59 -8.91 3.28
CA VAL A 95 10.41 -8.37 2.61
C VAL A 95 10.69 -6.91 2.28
N VAL A 96 10.25 -6.46 1.12
CA VAL A 96 10.46 -5.09 0.66
C VAL A 96 9.11 -4.45 0.36
N LYS A 97 8.86 -3.25 0.90
CA LYS A 97 7.64 -2.48 0.61
C LYS A 97 7.99 -1.04 0.29
N THR A 98 7.04 -0.26 -0.21
CA THR A 98 7.28 1.17 -0.38
C THR A 98 7.02 1.95 0.89
N VAL A 99 7.56 3.16 0.97
CA VAL A 99 7.34 4.11 2.07
C VAL A 99 5.87 4.55 2.24
N VAL A 100 5.00 4.29 1.25
CA VAL A 100 3.56 4.57 1.25
C VAL A 100 2.70 3.31 1.33
N THR A 101 3.32 2.17 1.59
CA THR A 101 2.64 0.90 1.86
C THR A 101 2.45 0.70 3.37
N SER A 102 1.33 0.09 3.77
CA SER A 102 0.89 -0.08 5.15
C SER A 102 1.97 -0.64 6.10
N GLU A 103 2.00 -0.17 7.34
CA GLU A 103 2.94 -0.69 8.36
C GLU A 103 2.49 -2.03 8.97
N VAL A 104 1.27 -2.51 8.68
CA VAL A 104 0.81 -3.83 9.14
C VAL A 104 1.78 -4.94 8.73
N SER A 105 2.45 -4.78 7.59
CA SER A 105 3.50 -5.71 7.14
C SER A 105 4.69 -5.84 8.06
N ASN A 106 5.08 -4.78 8.76
CA ASN A 106 6.20 -4.87 9.71
C ASN A 106 5.82 -5.77 10.88
N GLY A 107 4.57 -5.66 11.38
CA GLY A 107 4.05 -6.52 12.43
C GLY A 107 4.02 -7.99 12.00
N ILE A 108 3.53 -8.26 10.79
CA ILE A 108 3.50 -9.61 10.22
C ILE A 108 4.92 -10.16 10.06
N ALA A 109 5.84 -9.41 9.45
CA ALA A 109 7.21 -9.86 9.21
C ALA A 109 7.99 -10.11 10.51
N ALA A 110 7.85 -9.21 11.50
CA ALA A 110 8.52 -9.32 12.80
C ALA A 110 8.14 -10.60 13.54
N LYS A 111 6.87 -11.02 13.48
CA LYS A 111 6.39 -12.28 14.08
C LYS A 111 7.17 -13.51 13.59
N PHE A 112 7.64 -13.48 12.34
CA PHE A 112 8.39 -14.58 11.73
C PHE A 112 9.90 -14.31 11.67
N ASN A 113 10.40 -13.29 12.39
CA ASN A 113 11.79 -12.85 12.37
C ASN A 113 12.30 -12.50 10.96
N VAL A 114 11.43 -11.88 10.15
CA VAL A 114 11.74 -11.45 8.78
C VAL A 114 12.07 -9.96 8.74
N ASN A 115 13.16 -9.62 8.03
CA ASN A 115 13.58 -8.23 7.87
C ASN A 115 12.61 -7.51 6.93
N THR A 116 12.22 -6.28 7.27
CA THR A 116 11.46 -5.42 6.37
C THR A 116 12.28 -4.23 5.92
N PHE A 117 12.25 -3.94 4.63
CA PHE A 117 12.94 -2.81 4.02
C PHE A 117 11.93 -1.93 3.30
N ASP A 118 12.01 -0.62 3.54
CA ASP A 118 11.26 0.35 2.77
C ASP A 118 12.07 0.83 1.56
N THR A 119 11.39 1.10 0.45
CA THR A 119 11.92 1.78 -0.73
C THR A 119 11.01 2.94 -1.13
N LEU A 120 11.48 3.84 -1.99
CA LEU A 120 10.58 4.85 -2.58
C LEU A 120 9.53 4.18 -3.48
N THR A 121 8.40 4.85 -3.70
CA THR A 121 7.36 4.37 -4.63
C THR A 121 7.93 4.12 -6.03
N GLY A 122 7.59 2.96 -6.60
CA GLY A 122 8.02 2.46 -7.89
C GLY A 122 8.81 1.16 -7.75
N PHE A 123 8.30 0.08 -8.32
CA PHE A 123 8.88 -1.26 -8.24
C PHE A 123 10.36 -1.36 -8.66
N LYS A 124 10.85 -0.45 -9.52
CA LYS A 124 12.28 -0.34 -9.86
C LYS A 124 13.20 -0.25 -8.63
N TYR A 125 12.75 0.39 -7.54
CA TYR A 125 13.56 0.50 -6.32
C TYR A 125 13.54 -0.80 -5.51
N ILE A 126 12.43 -1.55 -5.56
CA ILE A 126 12.35 -2.90 -5.02
C ILE A 126 13.30 -3.82 -5.81
N ALA A 127 13.27 -3.77 -7.14
CA ALA A 127 14.16 -4.52 -8.01
C ALA A 127 15.65 -4.19 -7.80
N GLU A 128 15.99 -2.91 -7.61
CA GLU A 128 17.36 -2.49 -7.27
C GLU A 128 17.82 -3.09 -5.94
N LEU A 129 16.93 -3.14 -4.94
CA LEU A 129 17.25 -3.74 -3.64
C LEU A 129 17.37 -5.26 -3.72
N MET A 130 16.51 -5.93 -4.51
CA MET A 130 16.63 -7.36 -4.82
C MET A 130 17.99 -7.67 -5.45
N GLN A 131 18.41 -6.88 -6.45
CA GLN A 131 19.71 -7.02 -7.09
C GLN A 131 20.85 -6.89 -6.07
N LYS A 132 20.79 -5.89 -5.18
CA LYS A 132 21.78 -5.74 -4.09
C LYS A 132 21.80 -6.94 -3.15
N PHE A 133 20.65 -7.52 -2.84
CA PHE A 133 20.58 -8.72 -2.00
C PHE A 133 21.26 -9.91 -2.66
N GLU A 134 21.06 -10.11 -3.96
CA GLU A 134 21.71 -11.18 -4.74
C GLU A 134 23.23 -11.00 -4.83
N GLU A 135 23.69 -9.77 -5.11
CA GLU A 135 25.11 -9.45 -5.22
C GLU A 135 25.85 -9.59 -3.89
N THR A 136 25.25 -9.10 -2.80
CA THR A 136 25.87 -9.13 -1.47
C THR A 136 25.63 -10.43 -0.72
N LYS A 137 24.64 -11.22 -1.13
CA LYS A 137 24.13 -12.43 -0.43
C LYS A 137 23.75 -12.19 1.02
N LYS A 138 23.46 -10.93 1.38
CA LYS A 138 23.18 -10.54 2.77
C LYS A 138 21.77 -10.94 3.21
N TYR A 139 20.82 -10.92 2.28
CA TYR A 139 19.41 -11.20 2.55
C TYR A 139 18.83 -12.09 1.47
N ASN A 140 17.82 -12.88 1.81
CA ASN A 140 17.03 -13.67 0.88
C ASN A 140 15.67 -13.00 0.68
N PHE A 141 15.44 -12.46 -0.51
CA PHE A 141 14.16 -11.83 -0.86
C PHE A 141 13.04 -12.87 -0.91
N LEU A 142 11.97 -12.61 -0.16
CA LEU A 142 10.77 -13.45 -0.14
C LEU A 142 9.61 -12.79 -0.88
N PHE A 143 9.36 -11.51 -0.59
CA PHE A 143 8.18 -10.81 -1.05
C PHE A 143 8.43 -9.30 -1.21
N GLY A 144 7.89 -8.73 -2.27
CA GLY A 144 7.92 -7.31 -2.55
C GLY A 144 6.53 -6.83 -2.92
N TYR A 145 6.06 -5.71 -2.36
CA TYR A 145 4.77 -5.18 -2.78
C TYR A 145 4.59 -3.67 -2.60
N GLU A 146 3.68 -3.13 -3.40
CA GLU A 146 3.21 -1.74 -3.34
C GLU A 146 1.71 -1.73 -3.02
N GLU A 147 1.25 -0.67 -2.36
CA GLU A 147 -0.16 -0.42 -2.05
C GLU A 147 -1.03 -0.30 -3.30
N SER A 148 -0.41 -0.01 -4.45
CA SER A 148 -1.04 0.08 -5.76
C SER A 148 -1.20 -1.29 -6.43
N TYR A 149 -1.60 -2.31 -5.67
CA TYR A 149 -2.03 -3.64 -6.18
C TYR A 149 -0.93 -4.45 -6.90
N GLY A 150 0.34 -4.12 -6.65
CA GLY A 150 1.50 -4.76 -7.27
C GLY A 150 2.24 -5.65 -6.29
N TYR A 151 2.47 -6.92 -6.67
CA TYR A 151 3.09 -7.91 -5.80
C TYR A 151 4.11 -8.76 -6.56
N LEU A 152 5.14 -9.21 -5.87
CA LEU A 152 6.08 -10.21 -6.35
C LEU A 152 6.47 -11.14 -5.22
N ALA A 153 6.41 -12.44 -5.48
CA ALA A 153 7.01 -13.46 -4.63
C ALA A 153 8.14 -14.18 -5.38
N GLY A 154 9.25 -14.40 -4.70
CA GLY A 154 10.45 -14.97 -5.31
C GLY A 154 11.18 -13.99 -6.24
N THR A 155 12.14 -14.51 -7.00
CA THR A 155 13.13 -13.70 -7.75
C THR A 155 13.09 -13.93 -9.26
N PHE A 156 12.01 -14.50 -9.79
CA PHE A 156 11.92 -14.87 -11.21
C PHE A 156 11.89 -13.66 -12.15
N VAL A 157 11.25 -12.57 -11.73
CA VAL A 157 11.20 -11.30 -12.46
C VAL A 157 11.72 -10.14 -11.60
N ARG A 158 11.79 -8.95 -12.19
CA ARG A 158 12.22 -7.69 -11.54
C ARG A 158 11.12 -6.62 -11.61
N ASP A 159 9.88 -7.06 -11.74
CA ASP A 159 8.69 -6.23 -11.75
C ASP A 159 7.58 -6.92 -10.96
N LYS A 160 6.45 -6.24 -10.78
CA LYS A 160 5.23 -6.84 -10.27
C LYS A 160 4.74 -7.91 -11.25
N ASP A 161 4.12 -8.96 -10.74
CA ASP A 161 3.64 -10.07 -11.56
C ASP A 161 2.27 -10.52 -11.08
N ALA A 162 1.23 -10.09 -11.80
CA ALA A 162 -0.15 -10.42 -11.45
C ALA A 162 -0.44 -11.91 -11.64
N VAL A 163 0.32 -12.64 -12.46
CA VAL A 163 0.14 -14.09 -12.66
C VAL A 163 0.62 -14.86 -11.43
N ILE A 164 1.82 -14.56 -10.95
CA ILE A 164 2.37 -15.13 -9.71
C ILE A 164 1.46 -14.78 -8.53
N ALA A 165 1.07 -13.50 -8.42
CA ALA A 165 0.19 -13.05 -7.36
C ALA A 165 -1.18 -13.75 -7.41
N SER A 166 -1.79 -13.90 -8.60
CA SER A 166 -3.08 -14.59 -8.77
C SER A 166 -3.03 -16.05 -8.35
N MET A 167 -1.95 -16.75 -8.69
CA MET A 167 -1.73 -18.13 -8.25
C MET A 167 -1.67 -18.21 -6.72
N LEU A 168 -0.87 -17.35 -6.08
CA LEU A 168 -0.76 -17.29 -4.63
C LEU A 168 -2.07 -16.89 -3.94
N ILE A 169 -2.86 -15.99 -4.52
CA ILE A 169 -4.18 -15.63 -4.01
C ILE A 169 -5.10 -16.86 -4.00
N CYS A 170 -5.11 -17.64 -5.09
CA CYS A 170 -5.91 -18.86 -5.17
C CYS A 170 -5.45 -19.92 -4.17
N GLU A 171 -4.13 -20.09 -4.00
CA GLU A 171 -3.56 -21.05 -3.06
C GLU A 171 -3.86 -20.65 -1.61
N MET A 172 -3.63 -19.38 -1.26
CA MET A 172 -3.94 -18.79 0.04
C MET A 172 -5.41 -18.99 0.41
N ALA A 173 -6.30 -18.72 -0.54
CA ALA A 173 -7.72 -18.93 -0.36
C ALA A 173 -8.08 -20.39 -0.08
N ALA A 174 -7.53 -21.32 -0.87
CA ALA A 174 -7.75 -22.74 -0.66
C ALA A 174 -7.20 -23.20 0.71
N TYR A 175 -6.05 -22.67 1.12
CA TYR A 175 -5.43 -22.95 2.41
C TYR A 175 -6.32 -22.53 3.58
N TYR A 176 -6.84 -21.30 3.58
CA TYR A 176 -7.72 -20.81 4.65
C TYR A 176 -9.13 -21.39 4.58
N LYS A 177 -9.63 -21.71 3.39
CA LYS A 177 -10.91 -22.40 3.23
C LYS A 177 -10.90 -23.78 3.90
N LYS A 178 -9.79 -24.53 3.84
CA LYS A 178 -9.63 -25.80 4.58
C LYS A 178 -9.75 -25.61 6.10
N GLN A 179 -9.48 -24.41 6.60
CA GLN A 179 -9.64 -24.01 8.00
C GLN A 179 -11.01 -23.38 8.29
N ARG A 180 -11.93 -23.40 7.32
CA ARG A 180 -13.26 -22.78 7.40
C ARG A 180 -13.23 -21.27 7.64
N LYS A 181 -12.21 -20.60 7.10
CA LYS A 181 -12.04 -19.14 7.15
C LYS A 181 -12.13 -18.54 5.76
N SER A 182 -12.83 -17.41 5.65
CA SER A 182 -12.70 -16.51 4.49
C SER A 182 -11.45 -15.65 4.63
N LEU A 183 -11.01 -15.02 3.54
CA LEU A 183 -9.88 -14.08 3.60
C LEU A 183 -10.18 -12.85 4.46
N ILE A 184 -11.46 -12.46 4.61
CA ILE A 184 -11.88 -11.38 5.54
C ILE A 184 -11.68 -11.80 6.99
N ASP A 185 -11.96 -13.06 7.35
CA ASP A 185 -11.72 -13.55 8.71
C ASP A 185 -10.23 -13.49 9.05
N VAL A 186 -9.38 -13.90 8.11
CA VAL A 186 -7.92 -13.86 8.26
C VAL A 186 -7.41 -12.43 8.35
N LEU A 187 -7.95 -11.52 7.54
CA LEU A 187 -7.60 -10.09 7.59
C LEU A 187 -7.93 -9.50 8.97
N ASN A 188 -9.11 -9.83 9.52
CA ASN A 188 -9.50 -9.40 10.86
C ASN A 188 -8.58 -9.98 11.95
N GLU A 189 -8.09 -11.21 11.79
CA GLU A 189 -7.08 -11.80 12.68
C GLU A 189 -5.74 -11.07 12.61
N ILE A 190 -5.28 -10.73 11.39
CA ILE A 190 -4.07 -9.93 11.17
C ILE A 190 -4.19 -8.58 11.88
N TYR A 191 -5.32 -7.88 11.70
CA TYR A 191 -5.51 -6.58 12.34
C TYR A 191 -5.60 -6.67 13.85
N LYS A 192 -6.25 -7.71 14.39
CA LYS A 192 -6.30 -7.93 15.84
C LYS A 192 -4.91 -8.14 16.43
N GLU A 193 -3.99 -8.77 15.69
CA GLU A 193 -2.64 -9.08 16.15
C GLU A 193 -1.65 -7.92 15.94
N HIS A 194 -1.79 -7.17 14.85
CA HIS A 194 -0.78 -6.22 14.39
C HIS A 194 -1.24 -4.76 14.35
N GLY A 195 -2.52 -4.48 14.59
CA GLY A 195 -3.13 -3.14 14.55
C GLY A 195 -4.13 -2.99 13.41
N TYR A 196 -5.14 -2.15 13.60
CA TYR A 196 -6.19 -1.86 12.61
C TYR A 196 -5.77 -0.69 11.74
N TYR A 197 -4.99 -0.97 10.70
CA TYR A 197 -4.59 0.05 9.74
C TYR A 197 -5.67 0.28 8.67
N ILE A 198 -5.97 1.54 8.40
CA ILE A 198 -6.80 1.99 7.29
C ILE A 198 -6.02 2.99 6.47
N GLU A 199 -5.94 2.74 5.17
CA GLU A 199 -5.24 3.60 4.23
C GLU A 199 -6.19 4.32 3.28
N GLU A 200 -5.85 5.56 2.94
CA GLU A 200 -6.53 6.34 1.91
C GLU A 200 -5.49 7.19 1.16
N THR A 201 -5.76 7.49 -0.10
CA THR A 201 -4.94 8.43 -0.88
C THR A 201 -5.84 9.52 -1.46
N VAL A 202 -5.51 10.78 -1.16
CA VAL A 202 -6.17 11.95 -1.73
C VAL A 202 -5.24 12.56 -2.79
N SER A 203 -5.77 12.79 -3.99
CA SER A 203 -5.03 13.45 -5.07
C SER A 203 -5.57 14.86 -5.30
N LEU A 204 -4.81 15.87 -4.88
CA LEU A 204 -5.14 17.29 -5.08
C LEU A 204 -4.60 17.74 -6.43
N SER A 205 -5.45 18.29 -7.30
CA SER A 205 -5.04 18.86 -8.58
C SER A 205 -5.08 20.38 -8.53
N PHE A 206 -3.99 21.03 -8.93
CA PHE A 206 -3.90 22.49 -8.95
C PHE A 206 -3.97 23.00 -10.39
N SER A 207 -5.09 23.64 -10.73
CA SER A 207 -5.33 24.17 -12.08
C SER A 207 -4.60 25.49 -12.36
N GLY A 208 -4.31 25.72 -13.64
CA GLY A 208 -3.78 27.00 -14.14
C GLY A 208 -2.26 27.11 -14.09
N ILE A 209 -1.73 28.20 -14.65
CA ILE A 209 -0.28 28.45 -14.81
C ILE A 209 0.45 28.45 -13.46
N ALA A 210 -0.23 28.85 -12.38
CA ALA A 210 0.33 28.91 -11.02
C ALA A 210 0.28 27.57 -10.25
N GLY A 211 -0.27 26.49 -10.81
CA GLY A 211 -0.49 25.23 -10.11
C GLY A 211 0.80 24.61 -9.54
N GLN A 212 1.89 24.62 -10.32
CA GLN A 212 3.19 24.11 -9.86
C GLN A 212 3.76 24.94 -8.70
N SER A 213 3.65 26.27 -8.77
CA SER A 213 4.13 27.17 -7.72
C SER A 213 3.39 26.96 -6.41
N LYS A 214 2.06 26.78 -6.46
CA LYS A 214 1.24 26.47 -5.27
C LYS A 214 1.67 25.16 -4.63
N MET A 215 1.81 24.10 -5.44
CA MET A 215 2.27 22.79 -4.96
C MET A 215 3.65 22.87 -4.31
N LYS A 216 4.59 23.60 -4.93
CA LYS A 216 5.94 23.80 -4.38
C LYS A 216 5.89 24.51 -3.04
N ALA A 217 5.12 25.59 -2.93
CA ALA A 217 4.99 26.35 -1.69
C ALA A 217 4.33 25.55 -0.55
N ILE A 218 3.37 24.67 -0.86
CA ILE A 218 2.83 23.72 0.13
C ILE A 218 3.94 22.81 0.67
N MET A 219 4.75 22.22 -0.22
CA MET A 219 5.84 21.33 0.19
C MET A 219 6.94 22.06 0.96
N GLU A 220 7.22 23.33 0.63
CA GLU A 220 8.16 24.18 1.38
C GLU A 220 7.61 24.54 2.75
N TYR A 221 6.33 24.91 2.85
CA TYR A 221 5.67 25.20 4.11
C TYR A 221 5.80 24.03 5.09
N PHE A 222 5.51 22.80 4.66
CA PHE A 222 5.60 21.62 5.52
C PHE A 222 7.03 21.24 5.90
N ARG A 223 8.03 21.61 5.09
CA ARG A 223 9.46 21.45 5.45
C ARG A 223 9.89 22.44 6.54
N GLU A 224 9.44 23.67 6.43
CA GLU A 224 9.85 24.77 7.32
C GLU A 224 9.09 24.77 8.64
N ASN A 225 7.77 24.55 8.60
CA ASN A 225 6.85 24.69 9.73
C ASN A 225 6.58 23.38 10.47
N LYS A 226 7.45 22.37 10.30
CA LYS A 226 7.50 21.06 10.98
C LYS A 226 6.25 20.72 11.80
N LEU A 227 5.32 19.99 11.18
CA LEU A 227 4.07 19.58 11.80
C LEU A 227 4.34 18.55 12.92
N SER A 228 4.28 18.98 14.19
CA SER A 228 4.60 18.15 15.37
C SER A 228 3.39 17.39 15.95
N SER A 229 2.18 17.72 15.50
CA SER A 229 0.95 17.00 15.84
C SER A 229 -0.11 17.22 14.75
N LEU A 230 -1.04 16.27 14.64
CA LEU A 230 -2.20 16.36 13.74
C LEU A 230 -3.33 15.48 14.30
N ALA A 231 -4.58 15.92 14.23
CA ALA A 231 -5.75 15.22 14.74
C ALA A 231 -5.63 14.75 16.21
N GLY A 232 -4.95 15.54 17.04
CA GLY A 232 -4.71 15.24 18.46
C GLY A 232 -3.66 14.14 18.71
N LYS A 233 -2.87 13.77 17.71
CA LYS A 233 -1.78 12.79 17.80
C LYS A 233 -0.43 13.45 17.58
N MET A 234 0.59 13.00 18.32
CA MET A 234 1.95 13.51 18.15
C MET A 234 2.62 12.92 16.91
N ILE A 235 3.42 13.74 16.24
CA ILE A 235 4.29 13.36 15.12
C ILE A 235 5.73 13.47 15.62
N PRO A 236 6.29 12.40 16.21
CA PRO A 236 7.66 12.41 16.70
C PRO A 236 8.70 12.48 15.57
N THR A 237 8.39 11.98 14.38
CA THR A 237 9.39 11.81 13.32
C THR A 237 8.90 12.38 11.99
N ILE A 238 9.75 13.17 11.34
CA ILE A 238 9.54 13.62 9.95
C ILE A 238 10.74 13.20 9.11
N ILE A 239 10.49 12.48 8.01
CA ILE A 239 11.52 12.10 7.04
C ILE A 239 11.34 12.95 5.79
N ASP A 240 12.39 13.69 5.41
CA ASP A 240 12.47 14.41 4.14
C ASP A 240 13.44 13.68 3.20
N TYR A 241 12.88 12.96 2.23
CA TYR A 241 13.64 12.19 1.26
C TYR A 241 14.40 13.08 0.27
N LYS A 242 14.01 14.35 0.10
CA LYS A 242 14.69 15.31 -0.77
C LYS A 242 15.99 15.79 -0.13
N MET A 243 15.92 16.03 1.18
CA MET A 243 17.05 16.43 2.01
C MET A 243 17.87 15.25 2.52
N SER A 244 17.35 14.02 2.38
CA SER A 244 17.97 12.78 2.87
C SER A 244 18.19 12.82 4.39
N ILE A 245 17.20 13.33 5.13
CA ILE A 245 17.24 13.42 6.59
C ILE A 245 15.98 12.84 7.26
N SER A 246 16.16 12.35 8.47
CA SER A 246 15.10 12.04 9.44
C SER A 246 15.25 12.98 10.63
N LEU A 247 14.17 13.65 11.00
CA LEU A 247 14.07 14.56 12.13
C LEU A 247 13.33 13.87 13.27
N ASP A 248 13.97 13.72 14.43
CA ASP A 248 13.32 13.34 15.69
C ASP A 248 12.94 14.63 16.41
N LEU A 249 11.65 14.98 16.39
CA LEU A 249 11.10 16.20 16.98
C LEU A 249 11.05 16.15 18.51
N ILE A 250 11.11 14.96 19.11
CA ILE A 250 11.14 14.78 20.57
C ILE A 250 12.56 15.08 21.08
N LYS A 251 13.59 14.50 20.44
CA LYS A 251 14.99 14.68 20.83
C LYS A 251 15.64 15.92 20.22
N GLY A 252 15.03 16.50 19.19
CA GLY A 252 15.60 17.59 18.40
C GLY A 252 16.79 17.17 17.55
N THR A 253 16.95 15.88 17.26
CA THR A 253 18.09 15.34 16.50
C THR A 253 17.76 15.20 15.02
N THR A 254 18.80 15.24 14.18
CA THR A 254 18.70 15.01 12.74
C THR A 254 19.67 13.92 12.33
N GLU A 255 19.16 12.91 11.64
CA GLU A 255 19.95 11.78 11.15
C GLU A 255 19.90 11.72 9.63
N LYS A 256 20.97 11.23 9.00
CA LYS A 256 21.01 11.02 7.55
C LYS A 256 20.27 9.74 7.19
N VAL A 257 19.36 9.80 6.23
CA VAL A 257 18.74 8.60 5.64
C VAL A 257 19.35 8.29 4.28
N ASN A 258 19.44 7.00 3.94
CA ASN A 258 20.08 6.54 2.71
C ASN A 258 19.05 6.06 1.69
N TYR A 259 18.26 7.00 1.17
CA TYR A 259 17.32 6.79 0.06
C TYR A 259 17.76 7.62 -1.15
N PRO A 260 17.38 7.23 -2.37
CA PRO A 260 17.44 8.13 -3.51
C PRO A 260 16.68 9.43 -3.19
N LYS A 261 17.14 10.56 -3.73
CA LYS A 261 16.45 11.84 -3.50
C LYS A 261 15.11 11.85 -4.21
N SER A 262 14.06 12.23 -3.48
CA SER A 262 12.71 12.40 -4.03
C SER A 262 11.98 13.47 -3.23
N ASP A 263 11.14 14.28 -3.89
CA ASP A 263 10.33 15.29 -3.22
C ASP A 263 9.17 14.59 -2.49
N VAL A 264 9.46 14.07 -1.30
CA VAL A 264 8.55 13.31 -0.45
C VAL A 264 8.80 13.68 1.00
N LEU A 265 7.72 13.90 1.76
CA LEU A 265 7.74 14.06 3.21
C LEU A 265 6.91 12.95 3.84
N LYS A 266 7.48 12.22 4.80
CA LYS A 266 6.76 11.24 5.64
C LYS A 266 6.69 11.75 7.06
N PHE A 267 5.49 11.84 7.62
CA PHE A 267 5.20 12.20 9.00
C PHE A 267 4.76 10.93 9.71
N SER A 268 5.59 10.43 10.64
CA SER A 268 5.29 9.24 11.42
C SER A 268 4.76 9.64 12.78
N PHE A 269 3.61 9.08 13.15
CA PHE A 269 2.88 9.37 14.37
C PHE A 269 3.32 8.41 15.47
N GLU A 270 3.06 8.79 16.73
CA GLU A 270 3.45 8.00 17.89
C GLU A 270 2.76 6.62 17.99
N ASP A 271 1.60 6.44 17.36
CA ASP A 271 0.80 5.20 17.38
C ASP A 271 1.04 4.28 16.17
N GLY A 272 2.07 4.56 15.37
CA GLY A 272 2.40 3.82 14.15
C GLY A 272 1.65 4.30 12.91
N SER A 273 0.72 5.24 13.04
CA SER A 273 0.12 5.91 11.88
C SER A 273 1.16 6.74 11.11
N TRP A 274 0.89 7.02 9.85
CA TRP A 274 1.69 7.95 9.07
C TRP A 274 0.88 8.71 8.03
N LEU A 275 1.44 9.86 7.63
CA LEU A 275 0.99 10.70 6.53
C LEU A 275 2.17 10.91 5.57
N VAL A 276 1.94 10.82 4.26
CA VAL A 276 2.97 11.14 3.24
C VAL A 276 2.46 12.19 2.28
N LEU A 277 3.26 13.24 2.06
CA LEU A 277 3.06 14.24 1.02
C LEU A 277 4.02 13.98 -0.13
N ARG A 278 3.49 13.81 -1.34
CA ARG A 278 4.27 13.53 -2.55
C ARG A 278 3.72 14.30 -3.76
N PRO A 279 4.37 15.40 -4.17
CA PRO A 279 4.08 16.05 -5.44
C PRO A 279 4.37 15.12 -6.63
N SER A 280 3.58 15.24 -7.68
CA SER A 280 3.89 14.70 -9.00
C SER A 280 5.03 15.51 -9.63
N GLY A 281 5.92 14.82 -10.35
CA GLY A 281 7.04 15.46 -11.04
C GLY A 281 6.65 16.07 -12.38
N THR A 282 5.54 15.64 -12.97
CA THR A 282 5.12 16.04 -14.33
C THR A 282 3.83 16.86 -14.34
N GLU A 283 2.92 16.58 -13.40
CA GLU A 283 1.61 17.24 -13.31
C GLU A 283 1.54 18.08 -12.03
N PRO A 284 0.79 19.19 -12.01
CA PRO A 284 0.54 19.96 -10.80
C PRO A 284 -0.46 19.23 -9.90
N LYS A 285 -0.05 18.06 -9.38
CA LYS A 285 -0.84 17.20 -8.50
C LYS A 285 -0.05 16.86 -7.24
N LEU A 286 -0.64 17.04 -6.07
CA LEU A 286 -0.09 16.59 -4.79
C LEU A 286 -0.88 15.38 -4.31
N LYS A 287 -0.19 14.26 -4.11
CA LYS A 287 -0.78 13.09 -3.44
C LYS A 287 -0.52 13.19 -1.95
N VAL A 288 -1.59 12.97 -1.18
CA VAL A 288 -1.58 12.86 0.28
C VAL A 288 -1.99 11.44 0.61
N TYR A 289 -1.06 10.65 1.13
CA TYR A 289 -1.30 9.28 1.55
C TYR A 289 -1.47 9.22 3.05
N PHE A 290 -2.42 8.43 3.51
CA PHE A 290 -2.71 8.20 4.91
C PHE A 290 -2.60 6.71 5.21
N SER A 291 -2.03 6.35 6.35
CA SER A 291 -2.20 5.03 6.98
C SER A 291 -2.41 5.27 8.45
N ILE A 292 -3.64 5.03 8.92
CA ILE A 292 -4.07 5.34 10.27
C ILE A 292 -4.31 4.05 11.03
N ASN A 293 -3.60 3.91 12.14
CA ASN A 293 -3.73 2.79 13.06
C ASN A 293 -4.65 3.14 14.23
N GLY A 294 -5.31 2.14 14.79
CA GLY A 294 -6.23 2.31 15.91
C GLY A 294 -6.58 1.01 16.60
N GLU A 295 -7.34 1.12 17.69
CA GLU A 295 -7.78 -0.01 18.51
C GLU A 295 -8.86 -0.87 17.84
N SER A 296 -9.54 -0.30 16.85
CA SER A 296 -10.60 -0.94 16.08
C SER A 296 -10.75 -0.24 14.73
N GLN A 297 -11.39 -0.92 13.78
CA GLN A 297 -11.69 -0.36 12.47
C GLN A 297 -12.44 0.98 12.57
N ASP A 298 -13.48 1.07 13.41
CA ASP A 298 -14.27 2.30 13.58
C ASP A 298 -13.43 3.47 14.10
N LYS A 299 -12.52 3.19 15.05
CA LYS A 299 -11.63 4.22 15.61
C LYS A 299 -10.58 4.68 14.61
N SER A 300 -10.04 3.77 13.81
CA SER A 300 -9.13 4.11 12.72
C SER A 300 -9.83 4.96 11.65
N THR A 301 -11.08 4.62 11.29
CA THR A 301 -11.87 5.42 10.33
C THR A 301 -12.18 6.81 10.88
N GLU A 302 -12.61 6.93 12.14
CA GLU A 302 -12.87 8.22 12.78
C GLU A 302 -11.61 9.10 12.77
N THR A 303 -10.45 8.51 13.08
CA THR A 303 -9.16 9.21 13.12
C THR A 303 -8.68 9.60 11.73
N LEU A 304 -8.90 8.74 10.72
CA LEU A 304 -8.62 9.04 9.32
C LEU A 304 -9.39 10.26 8.82
N GLU A 305 -10.70 10.31 9.06
CA GLU A 305 -11.52 11.45 8.61
C GLU A 305 -11.10 12.77 9.28
N LYS A 306 -10.77 12.73 10.59
CA LYS A 306 -10.23 13.90 11.29
C LYS A 306 -8.88 14.34 10.71
N THR A 307 -7.96 13.39 10.54
CA THR A 307 -6.60 13.64 10.00
C THR A 307 -6.67 14.23 8.59
N LYS A 308 -7.51 13.65 7.73
CA LYS A 308 -7.78 14.12 6.37
C LYS A 308 -8.37 15.52 6.36
N SER A 309 -9.41 15.77 7.16
CA SER A 309 -10.04 17.10 7.24
C SER A 309 -9.05 18.18 7.69
N GLU A 310 -8.25 17.89 8.72
CA GLU A 310 -7.31 18.86 9.27
C GLU A 310 -6.15 19.16 8.30
N ILE A 311 -5.52 18.15 7.68
CA ILE A 311 -4.43 18.38 6.75
C ILE A 311 -4.89 19.12 5.50
N LEU A 312 -6.09 18.81 4.99
CA LEU A 312 -6.66 19.50 3.84
C LEU A 312 -6.98 20.96 4.19
N SER A 313 -7.49 21.24 5.39
CA SER A 313 -7.69 22.61 5.86
C SER A 313 -6.37 23.40 5.93
N ILE A 314 -5.28 22.78 6.39
CA ILE A 314 -3.95 23.40 6.40
C ILE A 314 -3.49 23.71 4.97
N ILE A 315 -3.62 22.74 4.05
CA ILE A 315 -3.26 22.90 2.65
C ILE A 315 -4.06 24.04 1.99
N ASP A 316 -5.37 24.12 2.24
CA ASP A 316 -6.22 25.18 1.69
C ASP A 316 -5.84 26.57 2.20
N ARG A 317 -5.50 26.70 3.50
CA ARG A 317 -5.01 27.97 4.06
C ARG A 317 -3.70 28.43 3.41
N ILE A 318 -2.78 27.49 3.18
CA ILE A 318 -1.52 27.79 2.48
C ILE A 318 -1.82 28.33 1.08
N GLN A 319 -2.74 27.69 0.35
CA GLN A 319 -3.12 28.12 -1.00
C GLN A 319 -3.71 29.54 -1.04
N ILE A 320 -4.54 29.92 -0.06
CA ILE A 320 -5.13 31.26 0.05
C ILE A 320 -4.05 32.32 0.29
N ASN A 321 -3.02 32.01 1.09
CA ASN A 321 -1.96 32.96 1.41
C ASN A 321 -0.94 33.17 0.28
N ILE A 322 -1.00 32.36 -0.79
CA ILE A 322 -0.11 32.45 -1.96
C ILE A 322 -0.78 33.18 -3.15
N SER A 323 -2.11 33.29 -3.15
CA SER A 323 -2.89 34.03 -4.16
C SER A 323 -2.98 35.51 -3.88
#